data_AF-W7SWK6-F1
#
_entry.id   AF-W7SWK6-F1
#
_cell.length_a   1.000
_cell.length_b   1.000
_cell.length_c   1.000
_cell.angle_alpha   90.00
_cell.angle_beta   90.00
_cell.angle_gamma   90.00
#
_symmetry.space_group_name_H-M   'P 1'
#
loop_
_entity.id
_entity.type
_entity.pdbx_description
1 polymer ?
#
loop_
_entity_poly.entity_id
_entity_poly.type
_entity_poly.pdbx_seq_one_letter_code
_entity_poly.pdbx_strand_id
1 'polypeptide(L)'
;MGDLARVPWQAARRGDGTYAVQLASFSHAVSARLFCENAAKSPVALSSTGLVVGDPDTEGAAASLPAARAEAHAIRRTFYRPARYVGRRLDGKPSHSGRGTAAQVRAWLTDPSSFAGTMLHLACHGVFDDKDKNVRAELLLAPNEPGAADSGALAADEIIALMSDAPQRRIGLVVMAACHTNRSIHGYDEAYSLGTAFLAGGARSVLSTQWAVPDSATSSLMFLFHYFLRERGMRPREALREAQMWMLDPNRRHPECMPEELRAQSADERNAQVLSWAGFVHYGQ
;
A
#
# COMPACT_ATOMS: atom_id res chain seq x y z
N MET A 1 19.10 -4.52 -5.10
CA MET A 1 18.60 -4.84 -3.75
C MET A 1 19.30 -6.12 -3.46
N GLY A 2 20.25 -6.08 -2.54
CA GLY A 2 20.89 -7.31 -2.09
C GLY A 2 19.89 -8.18 -1.33
N ASP A 3 20.25 -9.42 -1.07
CA ASP A 3 19.43 -10.41 -0.36
C ASP A 3 18.92 -9.91 1.00
N LEU A 4 19.66 -9.00 1.65
CA LEU A 4 19.30 -8.39 2.93
C LEU A 4 18.03 -7.54 2.88
N ALA A 5 17.60 -7.07 1.72
CA ALA A 5 16.36 -6.30 1.60
C ALA A 5 15.10 -7.18 1.75
N ARG A 6 15.25 -8.50 1.69
CA ARG A 6 14.20 -9.48 1.96
C ARG A 6 14.06 -9.81 3.44
N VAL A 7 15.01 -9.39 4.28
CA VAL A 7 14.97 -9.63 5.71
C VAL A 7 14.01 -8.62 6.35
N PRO A 8 13.00 -9.07 7.12
CA PRO A 8 12.13 -8.18 7.86
C PRO A 8 12.82 -7.72 9.14
N TRP A 9 13.73 -6.75 9.02
CA TRP A 9 14.55 -6.26 10.14
C TRP A 9 13.72 -5.78 11.33
N GLN A 10 12.53 -5.24 11.09
CA GLN A 10 11.55 -4.87 12.11
C GLN A 10 11.06 -6.06 12.95
N ALA A 11 11.14 -7.29 12.41
CA ALA A 11 10.82 -8.54 13.10
C ALA A 11 12.06 -9.28 13.64
N ALA A 12 13.25 -8.67 13.57
CA ALA A 12 14.40 -9.19 14.32
C ALA A 12 14.04 -9.27 15.81
N ARG A 13 14.36 -10.41 16.44
CA ARG A 13 13.89 -10.73 17.79
C ARG A 13 15.07 -10.96 18.72
N ARG A 14 15.07 -10.30 19.88
CA ARG A 14 16.03 -10.54 20.96
C ARG A 14 15.74 -11.87 21.66
N GLY A 15 16.71 -12.35 22.43
CA GLY A 15 16.55 -13.57 23.24
C GLY A 15 15.46 -13.48 24.30
N ASP A 16 15.10 -12.27 24.74
CA ASP A 16 13.98 -12.01 25.66
C ASP A 16 12.60 -12.00 24.97
N GLY A 17 12.56 -12.21 23.65
CA GLY A 17 11.34 -12.24 22.86
C GLY A 17 10.90 -10.89 22.28
N THR A 18 11.59 -9.79 22.59
CA THR A 18 11.27 -8.44 22.08
C THR A 18 11.63 -8.30 20.60
N TYR A 19 10.67 -7.87 19.79
CA TYR A 19 10.89 -7.52 18.39
C TYR A 19 11.50 -6.12 18.23
N ALA A 20 12.30 -5.92 17.19
CA ALA A 20 12.96 -4.65 16.92
C ALA A 20 11.96 -3.50 16.70
N VAL A 21 10.78 -3.77 16.10
CA VAL A 21 9.67 -2.81 15.94
C VAL A 21 9.19 -2.25 17.30
N GLN A 22 9.33 -3.01 18.39
CA GLN A 22 8.98 -2.54 19.72
C GLN A 22 9.96 -1.48 20.23
N LEU A 23 11.18 -1.43 19.68
CA LEU A 23 12.25 -0.54 20.13
C LEU A 23 12.42 0.69 19.23
N ALA A 24 12.10 0.59 17.93
CA ALA A 24 12.29 1.67 16.98
C ALA A 24 11.28 1.65 15.82
N SER A 25 11.05 2.80 15.21
CA SER A 25 10.37 2.89 13.91
C SER A 25 11.34 2.62 12.78
N PHE A 26 10.89 1.91 11.73
CA PHE A 26 11.71 1.58 10.58
C PHE A 26 11.24 2.32 9.33
N SER A 27 12.19 2.81 8.55
CA SER A 27 12.02 3.29 7.18
C SER A 27 13.19 2.77 6.36
N HIS A 28 12.93 2.30 5.15
CA HIS A 28 13.93 1.71 4.28
C HIS A 28 14.32 2.69 3.17
N ALA A 29 15.54 2.52 2.68
CA ALA A 29 16.03 3.14 1.45
C ALA A 29 16.85 2.12 0.67
N VAL A 30 16.70 2.11 -0.65
CA VAL A 30 17.38 1.13 -1.52
C VAL A 30 18.76 1.58 -1.98
N SER A 31 19.03 2.88 -1.88
CA SER A 31 20.34 3.48 -2.12
C SER A 31 20.48 4.75 -1.27
N ALA A 32 21.71 5.13 -0.95
CA ALA A 32 22.01 6.39 -0.29
C ALA A 32 21.54 7.59 -1.13
N ARG A 33 21.62 7.48 -2.46
CA ARG A 33 21.13 8.49 -3.40
C ARG A 33 19.63 8.72 -3.25
N LEU A 34 18.82 7.66 -3.37
CA LEU A 34 17.36 7.78 -3.23
C LEU A 34 16.96 8.31 -1.86
N PHE A 35 17.68 7.91 -0.80
CA PHE A 35 17.49 8.46 0.55
C PHE A 35 17.70 9.98 0.58
N CYS A 36 18.85 10.46 0.11
CA CYS A 36 19.18 11.88 0.10
C CYS A 36 18.22 12.69 -0.79
N GLU A 37 17.91 12.19 -1.99
CA GLU A 37 16.98 12.83 -2.91
C GLU A 37 15.58 12.93 -2.29
N ASN A 38 15.09 11.88 -1.64
CA ASN A 38 13.79 11.91 -0.99
C ASN A 38 13.79 12.80 0.27
N ALA A 39 14.86 12.80 1.06
CA ALA A 39 14.99 13.65 2.24
C ALA A 39 15.05 15.15 1.89
N ALA A 40 15.63 15.50 0.73
CA ALA A 40 15.71 16.88 0.25
C ALA A 40 14.38 17.44 -0.28
N LYS A 41 13.41 16.58 -0.66
CA LYS A 41 12.12 17.01 -1.18
C LYS A 41 11.27 17.68 -0.08
N SER A 42 10.58 18.77 -0.40
CA SER A 42 9.64 19.38 0.55
C SER A 42 8.50 18.42 0.92
N PRO A 43 8.12 18.29 2.21
CA PRO A 43 7.00 17.44 2.62
C PRO A 43 5.69 17.81 1.93
N VAL A 44 4.86 16.81 1.69
CA VAL A 44 3.52 16.98 1.12
C VAL A 44 2.49 16.61 2.18
N ALA A 45 1.72 17.59 2.63
CA ALA A 45 0.66 17.37 3.61
C ALA A 45 -0.42 16.42 3.06
N LEU A 46 -0.92 15.55 3.93
CA LEU A 46 -2.01 14.65 3.57
C LEU A 46 -3.35 15.39 3.59
N SER A 47 -4.06 15.31 2.48
CA SER A 47 -5.42 15.82 2.32
C SER A 47 -6.44 14.76 2.73
N SER A 48 -7.69 15.15 2.96
CA SER A 48 -8.81 14.22 3.13
C SER A 48 -9.34 13.68 1.80
N THR A 49 -8.96 14.31 0.68
CA THR A 49 -9.17 13.83 -0.69
C THR A 49 -8.04 12.88 -1.11
N GLY A 50 -8.27 12.13 -2.18
CA GLY A 50 -7.37 11.08 -2.63
C GLY A 50 -8.09 10.05 -3.48
N LEU A 51 -7.39 8.95 -3.75
CA LEU A 51 -7.95 7.78 -4.41
C LEU A 51 -7.81 6.57 -3.49
N VAL A 52 -8.92 5.87 -3.30
CA VAL A 52 -8.96 4.58 -2.61
C VAL A 52 -9.47 3.54 -3.61
N VAL A 53 -8.64 2.54 -3.87
CA VAL A 53 -8.95 1.40 -4.74
C VAL A 53 -9.14 0.17 -3.86
N GLY A 54 -10.30 -0.48 -3.95
CA GLY A 54 -10.61 -1.68 -3.17
C GLY A 54 -11.17 -2.80 -4.04
N ASP A 55 -10.45 -3.93 -4.09
CA ASP A 55 -10.81 -5.14 -4.86
C ASP A 55 -11.30 -4.80 -6.28
N PRO A 56 -10.40 -4.34 -7.18
CA PRO A 56 -10.74 -4.08 -8.58
C PRO A 56 -11.44 -5.26 -9.25
N ASP A 57 -12.39 -4.97 -10.14
CA ASP A 57 -13.08 -6.00 -10.92
C ASP A 57 -12.22 -6.46 -12.10
N THR A 58 -11.33 -7.41 -11.84
CA THR A 58 -10.38 -7.98 -12.82
C THR A 58 -11.01 -8.97 -13.81
N GLU A 59 -12.34 -9.08 -13.87
CA GLU A 59 -13.07 -9.99 -14.78
C GLU A 59 -12.65 -11.46 -14.70
N GLY A 60 -12.21 -11.90 -13.50
CA GLY A 60 -11.78 -13.28 -13.26
C GLY A 60 -10.30 -13.53 -13.51
N ALA A 61 -9.52 -12.52 -13.92
CA ALA A 61 -8.06 -12.64 -14.01
C ALA A 61 -7.40 -12.83 -12.63
N ALA A 62 -8.04 -12.38 -11.55
CA ALA A 62 -7.63 -12.66 -10.18
C ALA A 62 -8.85 -12.95 -9.28
N ALA A 63 -8.63 -13.68 -8.18
CA ALA A 63 -9.67 -13.94 -7.20
C ALA A 63 -10.15 -12.65 -6.53
N SER A 64 -11.43 -12.55 -6.17
CA SER A 64 -11.94 -11.42 -5.38
C SER A 64 -11.28 -11.40 -4.00
N LEU A 65 -11.07 -10.19 -3.47
CA LEU A 65 -10.52 -9.92 -2.14
C LEU A 65 -11.58 -9.26 -1.21
N PRO A 66 -12.46 -10.07 -0.58
CA PRO A 66 -13.49 -9.55 0.31
C PRO A 66 -12.99 -8.76 1.53
N ALA A 67 -11.81 -9.07 2.09
CA ALA A 67 -11.28 -8.29 3.20
C ALA A 67 -10.68 -6.98 2.69
N ALA A 68 -9.89 -7.01 1.60
CA ALA A 68 -9.37 -5.82 0.94
C ALA A 68 -10.46 -4.78 0.58
N ARG A 69 -11.62 -5.22 0.04
CA ARG A 69 -12.75 -4.29 -0.21
C ARG A 69 -13.34 -3.73 1.08
N ALA A 70 -13.44 -4.54 2.14
CA ALA A 70 -13.98 -4.10 3.42
C ALA A 70 -13.06 -3.07 4.08
N GLU A 71 -11.75 -3.31 4.04
CA GLU A 71 -10.69 -2.40 4.46
C GLU A 71 -10.75 -1.06 3.70
N ALA A 72 -10.67 -1.10 2.37
CA ALA A 72 -10.65 0.10 1.54
C ALA A 72 -11.93 0.92 1.74
N HIS A 73 -13.09 0.26 1.84
CA HIS A 73 -14.35 0.92 2.16
C HIS A 73 -14.33 1.58 3.54
N ALA A 74 -13.83 0.89 4.56
CA ALA A 74 -13.71 1.41 5.93
C ALA A 74 -12.75 2.60 6.00
N ILE A 75 -11.57 2.52 5.39
CA ILE A 75 -10.57 3.59 5.34
C ILE A 75 -11.17 4.84 4.70
N ARG A 76 -11.81 4.70 3.54
CA ARG A 76 -12.46 5.82 2.84
C ARG A 76 -13.57 6.42 3.68
N ARG A 77 -14.46 5.60 4.24
CA ARG A 77 -15.64 6.08 5.00
C ARG A 77 -15.24 6.77 6.31
N THR A 78 -14.22 6.26 7.00
CA THR A 78 -13.82 6.77 8.31
C THR A 78 -12.89 7.98 8.18
N PHE A 79 -11.83 7.88 7.36
CA PHE A 79 -10.73 8.84 7.39
C PHE A 79 -10.64 9.77 6.17
N TYR A 80 -11.20 9.34 5.03
CA TYR A 80 -11.08 10.06 3.75
C TYR A 80 -12.42 10.18 3.04
N ARG A 81 -13.46 10.66 3.74
CA ARG A 81 -14.83 10.76 3.19
C ARG A 81 -14.92 11.41 1.80
N PRO A 82 -14.17 12.49 1.50
CA PRO A 82 -14.16 13.10 0.18
C PRO A 82 -13.36 12.35 -0.88
N ALA A 83 -12.52 11.38 -0.50
CA ALA A 83 -11.74 10.61 -1.46
C ALA A 83 -12.65 9.78 -2.38
N ARG A 84 -12.19 9.67 -3.63
CA ARG A 84 -12.84 8.85 -4.64
C ARG A 84 -12.59 7.37 -4.32
N TYR A 85 -13.66 6.57 -4.33
CA TYR A 85 -13.60 5.13 -4.12
C TYR A 85 -13.91 4.38 -5.42
N VAL A 86 -12.97 3.59 -5.91
CA VAL A 86 -13.13 2.76 -7.12
C VAL A 86 -12.84 1.28 -6.79
N GLY A 87 -13.35 0.36 -7.60
CA GLY A 87 -13.28 -1.07 -7.33
C GLY A 87 -14.66 -1.66 -7.01
N ARG A 88 -14.70 -2.74 -6.22
CA ARG A 88 -15.97 -3.37 -5.80
C ARG A 88 -16.49 -2.77 -4.50
N ARG A 89 -17.81 -2.74 -4.36
CA ARG A 89 -18.53 -2.43 -3.12
C ARG A 89 -18.57 -3.67 -2.23
N LEU A 90 -19.07 -3.52 -0.99
CA LEU A 90 -19.22 -4.63 -0.04
C LEU A 90 -20.09 -5.78 -0.57
N ASP A 91 -21.06 -5.48 -1.45
CA ASP A 91 -21.92 -6.46 -2.13
C ASP A 91 -21.25 -7.13 -3.36
N GLY A 92 -19.98 -6.81 -3.62
CA GLY A 92 -19.20 -7.35 -4.75
C GLY A 92 -19.47 -6.67 -6.10
N LYS A 93 -20.45 -5.75 -6.19
CA LYS A 93 -20.75 -5.02 -7.43
C LYS A 93 -19.76 -3.86 -7.63
N PRO A 94 -19.52 -3.40 -8.87
CA PRO A 94 -18.72 -2.21 -9.11
C PRO A 94 -19.18 -0.97 -8.33
N SER A 95 -18.22 -0.14 -7.90
CA SER A 95 -18.47 1.18 -7.34
C SER A 95 -19.06 2.13 -8.37
N HIS A 96 -19.92 3.05 -7.93
CA HIS A 96 -20.48 4.10 -8.78
C HIS A 96 -19.41 5.02 -9.38
N SER A 97 -18.25 5.16 -8.73
CA SER A 97 -17.13 5.96 -9.27
C SER A 97 -16.20 5.17 -10.20
N GLY A 98 -16.54 3.90 -10.45
CA GLY A 98 -15.93 3.01 -11.44
C GLY A 98 -15.23 1.79 -10.84
N ARG A 99 -14.74 0.93 -11.74
CA ARG A 99 -14.33 -0.45 -11.47
C ARG A 99 -12.94 -0.62 -10.86
N GLY A 100 -12.19 0.48 -10.70
CA GLY A 100 -10.80 0.47 -10.25
C GLY A 100 -9.86 0.08 -11.38
N THR A 101 -9.98 0.75 -12.53
CA THR A 101 -9.18 0.40 -13.72
C THR A 101 -7.79 1.01 -13.67
N ALA A 102 -6.87 0.45 -14.47
CA ALA A 102 -5.54 1.03 -14.64
C ALA A 102 -5.62 2.47 -15.18
N ALA A 103 -6.50 2.78 -16.15
CA ALA A 103 -6.73 4.16 -16.60
C ALA A 103 -7.16 5.11 -15.46
N GLN A 104 -7.97 4.66 -14.51
CA GLN A 104 -8.38 5.49 -13.37
C GLN A 104 -7.22 5.82 -12.44
N VAL A 105 -6.33 4.85 -12.20
CA VAL A 105 -5.12 5.08 -11.39
C VAL A 105 -4.13 5.97 -12.13
N ARG A 106 -3.89 5.72 -13.43
CA ARG A 106 -3.05 6.56 -14.30
C ARG A 106 -3.50 8.02 -14.29
N ALA A 107 -4.80 8.26 -14.50
CA ALA A 107 -5.37 9.60 -14.49
C ALA A 107 -5.14 10.31 -13.13
N TRP A 108 -5.28 9.59 -12.02
CA TRP A 108 -5.03 10.17 -10.69
C TRP A 108 -3.54 10.46 -10.43
N LEU A 109 -2.64 9.63 -10.94
CA LEU A 109 -1.19 9.83 -10.83
C LEU A 109 -0.71 11.06 -11.58
N THR A 110 -1.39 11.46 -12.65
CA THR A 110 -1.01 12.62 -13.47
C THR A 110 -1.87 13.86 -13.24
N ASP A 111 -2.97 13.77 -12.47
CA ASP A 111 -3.87 14.90 -12.21
C ASP A 111 -3.21 15.98 -11.32
N PRO A 112 -2.91 17.18 -11.87
CA PRO A 112 -2.26 18.25 -11.10
C PRO A 112 -3.20 18.96 -10.13
N SER A 113 -4.50 18.67 -10.18
CA SER A 113 -5.54 19.32 -9.39
C SER A 113 -5.34 19.06 -7.89
N SER A 114 -5.54 20.11 -7.08
CA SER A 114 -5.60 19.95 -5.62
C SER A 114 -6.77 19.06 -5.17
N PHE A 115 -7.83 18.96 -5.98
CA PHE A 115 -8.98 18.09 -5.71
C PHE A 115 -8.65 16.60 -5.83
N ALA A 116 -7.66 16.22 -6.64
CA ALA A 116 -7.18 14.84 -6.72
C ALA A 116 -6.67 14.34 -5.36
N GLY A 117 -6.16 15.25 -4.53
CA GLY A 117 -5.62 14.93 -3.22
C GLY A 117 -4.22 14.33 -3.26
N THR A 118 -3.75 13.87 -2.12
CA THR A 118 -2.33 13.56 -1.89
C THR A 118 -2.10 12.15 -1.33
N MET A 119 -3.16 11.36 -1.21
CA MET A 119 -3.14 9.99 -0.68
C MET A 119 -3.71 9.02 -1.71
N LEU A 120 -2.95 7.96 -1.99
CA LEU A 120 -3.38 6.80 -2.76
C LEU A 120 -3.35 5.57 -1.87
N HIS A 121 -4.47 4.86 -1.79
CA HIS A 121 -4.56 3.57 -1.13
C HIS A 121 -5.00 2.52 -2.14
N LEU A 122 -4.17 1.48 -2.32
CA LEU A 122 -4.34 0.41 -3.29
C LEU A 122 -4.49 -0.93 -2.55
N ALA A 123 -5.73 -1.41 -2.41
CA ALA A 123 -6.05 -2.74 -1.90
C ALA A 123 -6.46 -3.64 -3.08
N CYS A 124 -5.45 -4.23 -3.72
CA CYS A 124 -5.57 -5.04 -4.93
C CYS A 124 -4.51 -6.14 -4.98
N HIS A 125 -4.48 -6.94 -6.05
CA HIS A 125 -3.41 -7.91 -6.24
C HIS A 125 -2.14 -7.25 -6.77
N GLY A 126 -1.00 -7.67 -6.23
CA GLY A 126 0.32 -7.39 -6.79
C GLY A 126 0.92 -8.68 -7.34
N VAL A 127 1.48 -8.61 -8.54
CA VAL A 127 2.14 -9.73 -9.20
C VAL A 127 3.63 -9.43 -9.31
N PHE A 128 4.42 -10.44 -8.94
CA PHE A 128 5.84 -10.46 -9.18
C PHE A 128 6.19 -11.75 -9.91
N ASP A 129 6.65 -11.65 -11.15
CA ASP A 129 7.12 -12.78 -11.94
C ASP A 129 8.61 -12.62 -12.27
N ASP A 130 9.37 -13.68 -12.04
CA ASP A 130 10.82 -13.76 -12.27
C ASP A 130 11.17 -14.98 -13.12
N LYS A 131 10.17 -15.56 -13.79
CA LYS A 131 10.35 -16.64 -14.75
C LYS A 131 10.71 -16.04 -16.12
N ASP A 132 11.64 -16.69 -16.81
CA ASP A 132 11.98 -16.44 -18.22
C ASP A 132 12.61 -15.07 -18.58
N LYS A 133 13.51 -14.54 -17.72
CA LYS A 133 14.34 -13.33 -17.94
C LYS A 133 13.57 -12.01 -18.12
N ASN A 134 12.25 -12.02 -18.13
CA ASN A 134 11.40 -10.84 -18.22
C ASN A 134 10.75 -10.59 -16.86
N VAL A 135 11.51 -10.00 -15.94
CA VAL A 135 11.05 -9.81 -14.56
C VAL A 135 10.02 -8.70 -14.50
N ARG A 136 8.83 -8.98 -13.95
CA ARG A 136 7.69 -8.05 -13.89
C ARG A 136 7.27 -7.79 -12.46
N ALA A 137 6.97 -6.53 -12.16
CA ALA A 137 6.33 -6.10 -10.91
C ALA A 137 5.15 -5.18 -11.25
N GLU A 138 3.94 -5.69 -11.05
CA GLU A 138 2.71 -5.06 -11.57
C GLU A 138 1.59 -5.11 -10.54
N LEU A 139 0.71 -4.09 -10.56
CA LEU A 139 -0.56 -4.11 -9.87
C LEU A 139 -1.64 -4.61 -10.83
N LEU A 140 -2.47 -5.57 -10.40
CA LEU A 140 -3.64 -6.00 -11.16
C LEU A 140 -4.85 -5.14 -10.80
N LEU A 141 -5.32 -4.39 -11.79
CA LEU A 141 -6.49 -3.52 -11.71
C LEU A 141 -7.55 -4.02 -12.69
N ALA A 142 -8.70 -3.36 -12.74
CA ALA A 142 -9.73 -3.70 -13.72
C ALA A 142 -9.28 -3.30 -15.15
N PRO A 143 -9.66 -4.06 -16.19
CA PRO A 143 -9.49 -3.62 -17.58
C PRO A 143 -10.27 -2.32 -17.82
N ASN A 144 -9.81 -1.50 -18.76
CA ASN A 144 -10.43 -0.19 -19.01
C ASN A 144 -11.89 -0.33 -19.46
N GLU A 145 -12.16 -1.29 -20.33
CA GLU A 145 -13.50 -1.64 -20.81
C GLU A 145 -13.77 -3.13 -20.57
N PRO A 146 -15.03 -3.51 -20.30
CA PRO A 146 -15.36 -4.93 -20.14
C PRO A 146 -15.06 -5.76 -21.38
N GLY A 147 -14.40 -6.91 -21.20
CA GLY A 147 -13.98 -7.79 -22.29
C GLY A 147 -12.86 -7.24 -23.19
N ALA A 148 -12.19 -6.15 -22.80
CA ALA A 148 -11.04 -5.63 -23.51
C ALA A 148 -9.84 -6.59 -23.43
N ALA A 149 -8.94 -6.51 -24.42
CA ALA A 149 -7.68 -7.25 -24.42
C ALA A 149 -6.62 -6.67 -23.46
N ASP A 150 -6.88 -5.52 -22.85
CA ASP A 150 -6.05 -4.93 -21.80
C ASP A 150 -6.16 -5.79 -20.53
N SER A 151 -5.01 -6.17 -19.96
CA SER A 151 -4.93 -6.97 -18.74
C SER A 151 -5.30 -6.21 -17.46
N GLY A 152 -5.44 -4.87 -17.54
CA GLY A 152 -5.60 -4.02 -16.37
C GLY A 152 -4.33 -3.92 -15.52
N ALA A 153 -3.18 -4.34 -16.03
CA ALA A 153 -1.91 -4.25 -15.32
C ALA A 153 -1.38 -2.80 -15.29
N LEU A 154 -0.79 -2.42 -14.16
CA LEU A 154 -0.01 -1.20 -14.00
C LEU A 154 1.40 -1.58 -13.51
N ALA A 155 2.38 -1.43 -14.39
CA ALA A 155 3.75 -1.87 -14.17
C ALA A 155 4.61 -0.81 -13.46
N ALA A 156 5.68 -1.26 -12.80
CA ALA A 156 6.58 -0.39 -12.06
C ALA A 156 7.30 0.65 -12.94
N ASP A 157 7.74 0.27 -14.13
CA ASP A 157 8.35 1.16 -15.14
C ASP A 157 7.35 2.19 -15.68
N GLU A 158 6.11 1.76 -15.90
CA GLU A 158 5.02 2.63 -16.30
C GLU A 158 4.73 3.71 -15.24
N ILE A 159 4.73 3.35 -13.95
CA ILE A 159 4.54 4.30 -12.85
C ILE A 159 5.62 5.40 -12.87
N ILE A 160 6.88 5.05 -13.16
CA ILE A 160 7.96 6.05 -13.29
C ILE A 160 7.65 7.02 -14.40
N ALA A 161 7.35 6.49 -15.59
CA ALA A 161 7.16 7.28 -16.79
C ALA A 161 6.02 8.28 -16.57
N LEU A 162 4.87 7.79 -16.11
CA LEU A 162 3.70 8.62 -15.82
C LEU A 162 3.98 9.74 -14.81
N MET A 163 4.67 9.42 -13.72
CA MET A 163 4.94 10.42 -12.68
C MET A 163 6.04 11.41 -13.10
N SER A 164 7.00 10.96 -13.92
CA SER A 164 8.04 11.81 -14.49
C SER A 164 7.45 12.81 -15.50
N ASP A 165 6.40 12.42 -16.23
CA ASP A 165 5.66 13.28 -17.16
C ASP A 165 4.72 14.26 -16.44
N ALA A 166 4.51 14.12 -15.13
CA ALA A 166 3.67 14.98 -14.30
C ALA A 166 4.41 15.57 -13.08
N PRO A 167 5.53 16.29 -13.27
CA PRO A 167 6.39 16.75 -12.16
C PRO A 167 5.71 17.70 -11.17
N GLN A 168 4.65 18.38 -11.58
CA GLN A 168 3.80 19.22 -10.73
C GLN A 168 2.94 18.42 -9.74
N ARG A 169 2.77 17.11 -9.97
CA ARG A 169 1.96 16.24 -9.12
C ARG A 169 2.64 16.06 -7.77
N ARG A 170 1.94 16.45 -6.70
CA ARG A 170 2.42 16.23 -5.32
C ARG A 170 1.69 15.08 -4.64
N ILE A 171 2.36 13.93 -4.50
CA ILE A 171 1.83 12.77 -3.77
C ILE A 171 2.55 12.66 -2.43
N GLY A 172 1.78 12.71 -1.34
CA GLY A 172 2.31 12.62 0.02
C GLY A 172 2.47 11.17 0.49
N LEU A 173 1.51 10.31 0.16
CA LEU A 173 1.51 8.92 0.59
C LEU A 173 0.89 8.00 -0.45
N VAL A 174 1.59 6.92 -0.75
CA VAL A 174 1.05 5.75 -1.47
C VAL A 174 1.07 4.55 -0.51
N VAL A 175 -0.08 3.92 -0.32
CA VAL A 175 -0.23 2.70 0.47
C VAL A 175 -0.59 1.57 -0.48
N MET A 176 0.25 0.55 -0.56
CA MET A 176 -0.03 -0.65 -1.31
C MET A 176 -0.30 -1.82 -0.38
N ALA A 177 -1.58 -2.09 -0.14
CA ALA A 177 -2.09 -3.31 0.48
C ALA A 177 -2.21 -4.42 -0.59
N ALA A 178 -1.11 -4.65 -1.30
CA ALA A 178 -1.01 -5.60 -2.40
C ALA A 178 0.25 -6.44 -2.23
N CYS A 179 0.12 -7.75 -2.46
CA CYS A 179 1.18 -8.73 -2.26
C CYS A 179 2.44 -8.42 -3.08
N HIS A 180 3.62 -8.70 -2.52
CA HIS A 180 4.91 -8.66 -3.22
C HIS A 180 5.29 -7.30 -3.85
N THR A 181 4.66 -6.20 -3.43
CA THR A 181 4.92 -4.85 -3.95
C THR A 181 6.30 -4.30 -3.61
N ASN A 182 7.03 -4.98 -2.71
CA ASN A 182 8.41 -4.70 -2.36
C ASN A 182 9.42 -5.75 -2.86
N ARG A 183 9.02 -6.66 -3.76
CA ARG A 183 9.98 -7.54 -4.44
C ARG A 183 10.61 -6.79 -5.60
N SER A 184 11.93 -6.88 -5.70
CA SER A 184 12.68 -6.17 -6.73
C SER A 184 12.90 -7.00 -7.97
N ILE A 185 12.69 -6.37 -9.13
CA ILE A 185 13.20 -6.82 -10.42
C ILE A 185 14.68 -6.43 -10.56
N HIS A 186 15.47 -7.28 -11.20
CA HIS A 186 16.86 -6.96 -11.54
C HIS A 186 16.87 -6.13 -12.84
N GLY A 187 17.24 -4.86 -12.75
CA GLY A 187 17.54 -3.98 -13.88
C GLY A 187 18.97 -3.44 -13.78
N TYR A 188 19.53 -2.97 -14.91
CA TYR A 188 20.88 -2.41 -14.95
C TYR A 188 21.05 -1.30 -13.88
N ASP A 189 22.01 -1.51 -12.98
CA ASP A 189 22.47 -0.67 -11.86
C ASP A 189 21.56 -0.45 -10.63
N GLU A 190 20.25 -0.73 -10.65
CA GLU A 190 19.41 -0.67 -9.43
C GLU A 190 18.32 -1.74 -9.39
N ALA A 191 17.94 -2.15 -8.18
CA ALA A 191 16.79 -3.03 -7.99
C ALA A 191 15.50 -2.26 -7.87
N TYR A 192 14.47 -2.77 -8.52
CA TYR A 192 13.24 -2.01 -8.74
C TYR A 192 12.01 -2.75 -8.21
N SER A 193 11.30 -2.19 -7.23
CA SER A 193 9.97 -2.68 -6.80
C SER A 193 8.90 -1.63 -7.12
N LEU A 194 7.62 -2.01 -7.05
CA LEU A 194 6.52 -1.03 -7.11
C LEU A 194 6.68 0.06 -6.03
N GLY A 195 7.17 -0.33 -4.85
CA GLY A 195 7.45 0.61 -3.75
C GLY A 195 8.49 1.67 -4.11
N THR A 196 9.63 1.25 -4.67
CA THR A 196 10.65 2.18 -5.13
C THR A 196 10.19 2.99 -6.34
N ALA A 197 9.25 2.45 -7.13
CA ALA A 197 8.72 3.13 -8.30
C ALA A 197 7.98 4.41 -7.96
N PHE A 198 7.06 4.34 -7.00
CA PHE A 198 6.37 5.53 -6.53
C PHE A 198 7.33 6.56 -5.90
N LEU A 199 8.35 6.12 -5.16
CA LEU A 199 9.35 7.04 -4.60
C LEU A 199 10.19 7.72 -5.67
N ALA A 200 10.71 6.95 -6.64
CA ALA A 200 11.49 7.46 -7.76
C ALA A 200 10.66 8.46 -8.58
N GLY A 201 9.39 8.13 -8.83
CA GLY A 201 8.44 9.00 -9.52
C GLY A 201 8.08 10.28 -8.74
N GLY A 202 8.34 10.36 -7.43
CA GLY A 202 8.15 11.59 -6.66
C GLY A 202 7.23 11.52 -5.44
N ALA A 203 6.63 10.37 -5.11
CA ALA A 203 5.90 10.22 -3.86
C ALA A 203 6.85 10.47 -2.66
N ARG A 204 6.34 11.09 -1.59
CA ARG A 204 7.16 11.39 -0.39
C ARG A 204 7.31 10.21 0.54
N SER A 205 6.26 9.41 0.64
CA SER A 205 6.21 8.23 1.48
C SER A 205 5.45 7.11 0.77
N VAL A 206 5.96 5.89 0.92
CA VAL A 206 5.35 4.70 0.35
C VAL A 206 5.31 3.60 1.40
N LEU A 207 4.16 2.97 1.54
CA LEU A 207 4.00 1.71 2.26
C LEU A 207 3.88 0.57 1.24
N SER A 208 4.70 -0.46 1.35
CA SER A 208 4.69 -1.64 0.47
C SER A 208 4.81 -2.94 1.27
N THR A 209 4.57 -4.08 0.61
CA THR A 209 4.67 -5.42 1.23
C THR A 209 5.80 -6.26 0.63
N GLN A 210 6.62 -6.88 1.48
CA GLN A 210 7.66 -7.82 1.06
C GLN A 210 7.08 -9.15 0.55
N TRP A 211 5.96 -9.61 1.11
CA TRP A 211 5.31 -10.87 0.76
C TRP A 211 3.78 -10.77 0.80
N ALA A 212 3.11 -11.84 0.34
CA ALA A 212 1.67 -11.99 0.49
C ALA A 212 1.29 -12.15 1.97
N VAL A 213 0.63 -11.13 2.52
CA VAL A 213 0.09 -11.15 3.88
C VAL A 213 -1.37 -11.64 3.82
N PRO A 214 -1.85 -12.46 4.78
CA PRO A 214 -3.26 -12.86 4.82
C PRO A 214 -4.21 -11.66 4.77
N ASP A 215 -5.26 -11.76 3.94
CA ASP A 215 -6.17 -10.64 3.61
C ASP A 215 -6.78 -9.99 4.87
N SER A 216 -7.25 -10.80 5.83
CA SER A 216 -7.82 -10.31 7.11
C SER A 216 -6.81 -9.57 8.01
N ALA A 217 -5.54 -10.02 8.01
CA ALA A 217 -4.48 -9.37 8.76
C ALA A 217 -4.11 -8.03 8.13
N THR A 218 -3.99 -7.99 6.80
CA THR A 218 -3.79 -6.77 6.01
C THR A 218 -4.89 -5.75 6.32
N SER A 219 -6.15 -6.16 6.27
CA SER A 219 -7.31 -5.29 6.53
C SER A 219 -7.30 -4.64 7.91
N SER A 220 -6.94 -5.40 8.94
CA SER A 220 -6.82 -4.88 10.29
C SER A 220 -5.66 -3.88 10.40
N LEU A 221 -4.48 -4.25 9.89
CA LEU A 221 -3.27 -3.45 9.98
C LEU A 221 -3.40 -2.13 9.21
N MET A 222 -3.97 -2.15 8.00
CA MET A 222 -4.14 -0.95 7.17
C MET A 222 -5.17 0.01 7.74
N PHE A 223 -6.28 -0.50 8.29
CA PHE A 223 -7.23 0.36 8.99
C PHE A 223 -6.56 1.07 10.18
N LEU A 224 -5.77 0.34 10.98
CA LEU A 224 -5.06 0.90 12.12
C LEU A 224 -3.96 1.87 11.71
N PHE A 225 -3.22 1.58 10.64
CA PHE A 225 -2.25 2.50 10.06
C PHE A 225 -2.90 3.84 9.72
N HIS A 226 -4.04 3.83 9.02
CA HIS A 226 -4.76 5.07 8.70
C HIS A 226 -5.38 5.73 9.93
N TYR A 227 -5.81 4.96 10.94
CA TYR A 227 -6.26 5.50 12.23
C TYR A 227 -5.14 6.28 12.93
N PHE A 228 -3.96 5.71 13.10
CA PHE A 228 -2.82 6.39 13.74
C PHE A 228 -2.36 7.60 12.91
N LEU A 229 -2.40 7.51 11.59
CA LEU A 229 -2.07 8.61 10.70
C LEU A 229 -3.05 9.79 10.81
N ARG A 230 -4.36 9.52 10.89
CA ARG A 230 -5.41 10.55 10.75
C ARG A 230 -6.00 11.02 12.07
N GLU A 231 -6.21 10.11 13.02
CA GLU A 231 -6.78 10.44 14.32
C GLU A 231 -5.70 10.78 15.36
N ARG A 232 -4.49 10.23 15.20
CA ARG A 232 -3.35 10.53 16.11
C ARG A 232 -2.32 11.49 15.51
N GLY A 233 -2.44 11.84 14.23
CA GLY A 233 -1.55 12.79 13.56
C GLY A 233 -0.09 12.32 13.46
N MET A 234 0.14 11.01 13.50
CA MET A 234 1.49 10.43 13.46
C MET A 234 2.08 10.49 12.05
N ARG A 235 3.42 10.48 11.93
CA ARG A 235 4.06 10.32 10.62
C ARG A 235 3.86 8.89 10.09
N PRO A 236 3.94 8.65 8.77
CA PRO A 236 3.69 7.33 8.20
C PRO A 236 4.50 6.19 8.85
N ARG A 237 5.81 6.36 9.07
CA ARG A 237 6.65 5.34 9.76
C ARG A 237 6.22 5.04 11.19
N GLU A 238 5.71 6.05 11.91
CA GLU A 238 5.24 5.91 13.29
C GLU A 238 3.87 5.24 13.31
N ALA A 239 2.97 5.65 12.42
CA ALA A 239 1.67 5.02 12.25
C ALA A 239 1.77 3.53 11.88
N LEU A 240 2.73 3.16 11.02
CA LEU A 240 3.00 1.76 10.69
C LEU A 240 3.48 0.99 11.93
N ARG A 241 4.45 1.56 12.67
CA ARG A 241 4.94 0.95 13.90
C ARG A 241 3.79 0.71 14.87
N GLU A 242 2.95 1.70 15.13
CA GLU A 242 1.84 1.55 16.08
C GLU A 242 0.81 0.51 15.60
N ALA A 243 0.54 0.41 14.30
CA ALA A 243 -0.29 -0.65 13.75
C ALA A 243 0.35 -2.04 13.96
N GLN A 244 1.67 -2.18 13.76
CA GLN A 244 2.39 -3.43 13.99
C GLN A 244 2.45 -3.80 15.49
N MET A 245 2.64 -2.81 16.37
CA MET A 245 2.58 -2.98 17.82
C MET A 245 1.20 -3.46 18.27
N TRP A 246 0.14 -2.91 17.67
CA TRP A 246 -1.23 -3.34 17.95
C TRP A 246 -1.47 -4.81 17.55
N MET A 247 -0.88 -5.26 16.44
CA MET A 247 -0.99 -6.67 16.02
C MET A 247 -0.29 -7.62 17.01
N LEU A 248 0.80 -7.17 17.63
CA LEU A 248 1.57 -7.92 18.62
C LEU A 248 0.95 -7.93 20.03
N ASP A 249 0.08 -6.98 20.35
CA ASP A 249 -0.50 -6.85 21.69
C ASP A 249 -1.59 -7.91 21.94
N PRO A 250 -1.41 -8.85 22.90
CA PRO A 250 -2.44 -9.83 23.24
C PRO A 250 -3.68 -9.19 23.90
N ASN A 251 -3.55 -7.98 24.44
CA ASN A 251 -4.63 -7.22 25.07
C ASN A 251 -5.14 -6.08 24.19
N ARG A 252 -4.88 -6.15 22.88
CA ARG A 252 -5.22 -5.12 21.91
C ARG A 252 -6.68 -4.72 21.99
N ARG A 253 -6.95 -3.42 21.96
CA ARG A 253 -8.30 -2.84 21.96
C ARG A 253 -8.60 -2.21 20.60
N HIS A 254 -9.77 -2.49 20.06
CA HIS A 254 -10.21 -1.87 18.81
C HIS A 254 -10.55 -0.40 19.03
N PRO A 255 -10.14 0.51 18.13
CA PRO A 255 -10.67 1.87 18.12
C PRO A 255 -12.20 1.88 17.98
N GLU A 256 -12.87 2.85 18.59
CA GLU A 256 -14.32 3.00 18.52
C GLU A 256 -14.83 3.18 17.08
N CYS A 257 -14.02 3.82 16.24
CA CYS A 257 -14.33 4.04 14.82
C CYS A 257 -14.08 2.83 13.91
N MET A 258 -13.54 1.72 14.43
CA MET A 258 -13.28 0.50 13.67
C MET A 258 -14.60 -0.24 13.38
N PRO A 259 -14.97 -0.50 12.12
CA PRO A 259 -16.19 -1.24 11.79
C PRO A 259 -16.20 -2.66 12.36
N GLU A 260 -17.40 -3.18 12.64
CA GLU A 260 -17.59 -4.51 13.23
C GLU A 260 -17.00 -5.63 12.36
N GLU A 261 -17.10 -5.50 11.05
CA GLU A 261 -16.57 -6.47 10.09
C GLU A 261 -15.04 -6.61 10.23
N LEU A 262 -14.33 -5.50 10.43
CA LEU A 262 -12.88 -5.51 10.64
C LEU A 262 -12.53 -5.98 12.07
N ARG A 263 -13.35 -5.65 13.07
CA ARG A 263 -13.15 -6.18 14.43
C ARG A 263 -13.20 -7.70 14.43
N ALA A 264 -14.19 -8.29 13.76
CA ALA A 264 -14.33 -9.74 13.64
C ALA A 264 -13.11 -10.39 12.97
N GLN A 265 -12.58 -9.80 11.89
CA GLN A 265 -11.37 -10.27 11.21
C GLN A 265 -10.11 -10.18 12.09
N SER A 266 -10.06 -9.18 12.96
CA SER A 266 -8.91 -8.91 13.80
C SER A 266 -8.84 -9.77 15.08
N ALA A 267 -9.87 -10.56 15.37
CA ALA A 267 -9.91 -11.48 16.52
C ALA A 267 -9.02 -12.73 16.34
N ASP A 268 -8.53 -12.99 15.13
CA ASP A 268 -7.65 -14.13 14.86
C ASP A 268 -6.28 -13.96 15.54
N GLU A 269 -5.90 -14.91 16.40
CA GLU A 269 -4.60 -14.91 17.09
C GLU A 269 -3.42 -15.02 16.11
N ARG A 270 -3.64 -15.60 14.92
CA ARG A 270 -2.62 -15.67 13.86
C ARG A 270 -2.19 -14.29 13.36
N ASN A 271 -2.97 -13.24 13.64
CA ASN A 271 -2.60 -11.86 13.32
C ASN A 271 -1.34 -11.40 14.07
N ALA A 272 -0.98 -12.02 15.21
CA ALA A 272 0.26 -11.72 15.93
C ALA A 272 1.51 -12.38 15.30
N GLN A 273 1.34 -13.34 14.39
CA GLN A 273 2.47 -14.00 13.73
C GLN A 273 3.22 -13.02 12.84
N VAL A 274 4.54 -13.18 12.74
CA VAL A 274 5.44 -12.33 11.92
C VAL A 274 4.93 -12.18 10.48
N LEU A 275 4.37 -13.25 9.91
CA LEU A 275 3.82 -13.26 8.54
C LEU A 275 2.68 -12.25 8.34
N SER A 276 1.99 -11.87 9.41
CA SER A 276 0.76 -11.06 9.39
C SER A 276 1.02 -9.55 9.50
N TRP A 277 2.22 -9.12 9.91
CA TRP A 277 2.52 -7.69 10.14
C TRP A 277 3.90 -7.25 9.64
N ALA A 278 4.89 -8.14 9.66
CA ALA A 278 6.25 -7.80 9.28
C ALA A 278 6.45 -7.75 7.76
N GLY A 279 5.44 -8.11 6.97
CA GLY A 279 5.49 -7.96 5.53
C GLY A 279 5.46 -6.49 5.11
N PHE A 280 4.80 -5.64 5.89
CA PHE A 280 4.69 -4.21 5.60
C PHE A 280 5.95 -3.45 5.99
N VAL A 281 6.43 -2.64 5.04
CA VAL A 281 7.59 -1.78 5.20
C VAL A 281 7.26 -0.37 4.71
N HIS A 282 7.90 0.62 5.32
CA HIS A 282 7.81 2.03 4.92
C HIS A 282 9.09 2.44 4.19
N TYR A 283 8.93 3.29 3.20
CA TYR A 283 9.99 4.04 2.57
C TYR A 283 9.65 5.53 2.55
N GLY A 284 10.69 6.36 2.64
CA GLY A 284 10.60 7.80 2.47
C GLY A 284 10.46 8.60 3.76
N GLN A 285 9.72 9.72 3.70
CA GLN A 285 9.59 10.70 4.79
C GLN A 285 8.64 10.26 5.91
#